data_AF-A0A2D9Z9Q5-F1
#
_entry.id   AF-A0A2D9Z9Q5-F1
#
_cell.length_a   1.000
_cell.length_b   1.000
_cell.length_c   1.000
_cell.angle_alpha   90.00
_cell.angle_beta   90.00
_cell.angle_gamma   90.00
#
_symmetry.space_group_name_H-M   'P 1'
#
loop_
_entity.id
_entity.type
_entity.pdbx_description
1 polymer ?
#
loop_
_entity_poly.entity_id
_entity_poly.type
_entity_poly.pdbx_seq_one_letter_code
_entity_poly.pdbx_strand_id
1 'polypeptide(L)'
;MQHQQKLGMITLCTILLVPALIVQAQLPHRYAVEGEALWDLIGPTYKSWKVTDRSPIGLPGPTAQNGHVRYVNRVANRSGDLPLYGSIIVTEHYAGDEQKSLNAVTIAHRVHKDYDSNNQNWYWAHYSADGKLIASSRTSGPFDKGDFLTFEEDGRLWVFHIQDPALADYISKGELAKHVIRPGIGPRGMTLKSSDYDTINEFISLKDGFTTSLEDGRLWVFKTDSDELASFQEHGEPAKCVVRPAAGPGGLTIKSSDADVIEQYINAKSGFEIRMSEGRMWVFTAGDPAIEEYDHQGELAKHVIRPGIGPGGMTLKSNESDTITNYLVQQEGFSVTIEDGRLWVFATGSDAHQSFLEHGEPAKCVVFPAAGPVGMTVKGADREVINAYLRGT
;
A
#
# COMPACT_ATOMS: atom_id res chain seq x y z
N MET A 1 -2.31 -98.08 10.80
CA MET A 1 -1.54 -96.90 11.25
C MET A 1 -1.36 -95.98 10.06
N GLN A 2 -2.25 -94.99 9.92
CA GLN A 2 -2.20 -93.98 8.85
C GLN A 2 -1.42 -92.77 9.37
N HIS A 3 -0.37 -92.38 8.64
CA HIS A 3 0.43 -91.20 8.93
C HIS A 3 -0.11 -90.04 8.08
N GLN A 4 -0.74 -89.06 8.73
CA GLN A 4 -1.11 -87.79 8.11
C GLN A 4 0.11 -86.86 8.09
N GLN A 5 0.55 -86.46 6.90
CA GLN A 5 1.42 -85.30 6.71
C GLN A 5 0.55 -84.04 6.58
N LYS A 6 0.72 -83.09 7.50
CA LYS A 6 0.18 -81.73 7.41
C LYS A 6 1.13 -80.89 6.55
N LEU A 7 0.66 -80.42 5.40
CA LEU A 7 1.32 -79.38 4.62
C LEU A 7 1.00 -78.02 5.26
N GLY A 8 2.03 -77.35 5.79
CA GLY A 8 1.94 -75.97 6.26
C GLY A 8 2.05 -75.00 5.09
N MET A 9 1.01 -74.21 4.86
CA MET A 9 0.96 -73.17 3.84
C MET A 9 1.50 -71.88 4.45
N ILE A 10 2.74 -71.51 4.07
CA ILE A 10 3.37 -70.25 4.45
C ILE A 10 2.93 -69.18 3.44
N THR A 11 2.03 -68.30 3.86
CA THR A 11 1.64 -67.11 3.08
C THR A 11 2.70 -66.02 3.30
N LEU A 12 3.51 -65.80 2.28
CA LEU A 12 4.51 -64.73 2.22
C LEU A 12 3.80 -63.40 1.94
N CYS A 13 3.64 -62.57 2.98
CA CYS A 13 3.05 -61.23 2.87
C CYS A 13 4.13 -60.24 2.41
N THR A 14 4.23 -59.99 1.11
CA THR A 14 5.16 -59.02 0.53
C THR A 14 4.71 -57.59 0.87
N ILE A 15 5.33 -56.98 1.88
CA ILE A 15 5.19 -55.56 2.18
C ILE A 15 5.98 -54.79 1.12
N LEU A 16 5.27 -54.24 0.13
CA LEU A 16 5.80 -53.25 -0.82
C LEU A 16 6.01 -51.92 -0.07
N LEU A 17 7.23 -51.68 0.42
CA LEU A 17 7.69 -50.35 0.79
C LEU A 17 7.78 -49.51 -0.50
N VAL A 18 6.77 -48.70 -0.77
CA VAL A 18 6.87 -47.63 -1.76
C VAL A 18 7.62 -46.49 -1.06
N PRO A 19 8.86 -46.15 -1.46
CA PRO A 19 9.49 -44.94 -0.95
C PRO A 19 8.62 -43.75 -1.41
N ALA A 20 8.06 -43.02 -0.45
CA ALA A 20 7.43 -41.74 -0.70
C ALA A 20 8.52 -40.78 -1.23
N LEU A 21 8.70 -40.78 -2.55
CA LEU A 21 9.44 -39.77 -3.26
C LEU A 21 8.63 -38.48 -3.10
N ILE A 22 8.98 -37.71 -2.06
CA ILE A 22 8.56 -36.33 -1.92
C ILE A 22 9.23 -35.61 -3.10
N VAL A 23 8.52 -35.55 -4.23
CA VAL A 23 8.88 -34.70 -5.36
C VAL A 23 8.71 -33.27 -4.86
N GLN A 24 9.79 -32.72 -4.33
CA GLN A 24 9.87 -31.32 -3.97
C GLN A 24 10.01 -30.57 -5.30
N ALA A 25 8.88 -30.26 -5.92
CA ALA A 25 8.81 -29.62 -7.23
C ALA A 25 9.66 -28.34 -7.22
N GLN A 26 10.80 -28.39 -7.91
CA GLN A 26 11.53 -27.18 -8.24
C GLN A 26 10.70 -26.45 -9.28
N LEU A 27 10.16 -25.29 -8.90
CA LEU A 27 9.40 -24.44 -9.80
C LEU A 27 10.22 -24.18 -11.07
N PRO A 28 9.67 -24.42 -12.28
CA PRO A 28 10.36 -24.03 -13.50
C PRO A 28 10.62 -22.53 -13.42
N HIS A 29 11.90 -22.15 -13.38
CA HIS A 29 12.44 -20.81 -13.12
C HIS A 29 12.01 -19.72 -14.13
N ARG A 30 11.06 -19.99 -15.01
CA ARG A 30 10.72 -19.16 -16.18
C ARG A 30 9.30 -18.62 -16.22
N TYR A 31 8.40 -19.05 -15.34
CA TYR A 31 7.03 -18.53 -15.36
C TYR A 31 6.66 -17.90 -14.02
N ALA A 32 6.23 -16.64 -14.09
CA ALA A 32 5.49 -16.01 -13.02
C ALA A 32 4.20 -16.83 -12.82
N VAL A 33 4.09 -17.50 -11.69
CA VAL A 33 2.83 -18.12 -11.28
C VAL A 33 2.04 -17.05 -10.56
N GLU A 34 0.87 -16.72 -11.08
CA GLU A 34 0.03 -15.58 -10.67
C GLU A 34 -1.41 -16.04 -10.42
N GLY A 35 -2.16 -15.25 -9.66
CA GLY A 35 -3.59 -15.43 -9.40
C GLY A 35 -3.92 -16.83 -8.86
N GLU A 36 -4.97 -17.44 -9.40
CA GLU A 36 -5.43 -18.77 -8.97
C GLU A 36 -4.35 -19.84 -9.11
N ALA A 37 -3.51 -19.78 -10.14
CA ALA A 37 -2.42 -20.74 -10.33
C ALA A 37 -1.38 -20.68 -9.20
N LEU A 38 -1.19 -19.51 -8.58
CA LEU A 38 -0.28 -19.35 -7.45
C LEU A 38 -0.87 -20.01 -6.19
N TRP A 39 -2.18 -19.87 -5.99
CA TRP A 39 -2.89 -20.59 -4.94
C TRP A 39 -2.87 -22.10 -5.17
N ASP A 40 -3.15 -22.59 -6.37
CA ASP A 40 -3.13 -24.03 -6.68
C ASP A 40 -1.76 -24.67 -6.42
N LEU A 41 -0.70 -23.92 -6.69
CA LEU A 41 0.67 -24.34 -6.43
C LEU A 41 0.98 -24.46 -4.94
N ILE A 42 0.55 -23.48 -4.14
CA ILE A 42 0.93 -23.35 -2.74
C ILE A 42 -0.11 -24.06 -1.85
N GLY A 43 -1.37 -23.71 -2.01
CA GLY A 43 -2.53 -24.25 -1.30
C GLY A 43 -2.33 -24.24 0.21
N PRO A 44 -2.99 -25.12 0.97
CA PRO A 44 -2.78 -25.22 2.41
C PRO A 44 -1.40 -25.79 2.81
N THR A 45 -0.53 -26.15 1.85
CA THR A 45 0.76 -26.79 2.15
C THR A 45 1.76 -25.84 2.80
N TYR A 46 1.58 -24.52 2.65
CA TYR A 46 2.41 -23.51 3.32
C TYR A 46 2.37 -23.61 4.84
N LYS A 47 1.33 -24.21 5.43
CA LYS A 47 1.24 -24.39 6.88
C LYS A 47 2.33 -25.29 7.45
N SER A 48 3.00 -26.07 6.61
CA SER A 48 4.18 -26.87 6.96
C SER A 48 5.51 -26.10 6.85
N TRP A 49 5.48 -24.87 6.34
CA TRP A 49 6.66 -24.03 6.18
C TRP A 49 7.06 -23.39 7.51
N LYS A 50 8.24 -22.76 7.53
CA LYS A 50 8.75 -22.13 8.75
C LYS A 50 7.97 -20.84 9.04
N VAL A 51 7.50 -20.69 10.27
CA VAL A 51 6.93 -19.44 10.78
C VAL A 51 8.05 -18.42 11.04
N THR A 52 7.79 -17.15 10.75
CA THR A 52 8.75 -16.06 10.96
C THR A 52 8.04 -14.77 11.34
N ASP A 53 8.63 -13.98 12.22
CA ASP A 53 8.14 -12.62 12.51
C ASP A 53 8.71 -11.58 11.53
N ARG A 54 9.78 -11.96 10.81
CA ARG A 54 10.46 -11.10 9.84
C ARG A 54 9.50 -10.58 8.76
N SER A 55 9.49 -9.26 8.58
CA SER A 55 8.96 -8.60 7.40
C SER A 55 10.12 -8.22 6.48
N PRO A 56 10.27 -8.85 5.31
CA PRO A 56 11.36 -8.50 4.40
C PRO A 56 11.15 -7.16 3.72
N ILE A 57 12.27 -6.54 3.34
CA ILE A 57 12.29 -5.25 2.66
C ILE A 57 11.55 -5.34 1.32
N GLY A 58 10.69 -4.35 1.07
CA GLY A 58 9.96 -4.20 -0.20
C GLY A 58 8.78 -5.14 -0.37
N LEU A 59 8.48 -5.99 0.61
CA LEU A 59 7.18 -6.64 0.68
C LEU A 59 6.16 -5.52 0.96
N PRO A 60 5.07 -5.37 0.17
CA PRO A 60 3.92 -4.58 0.60
C PRO A 60 3.39 -5.23 1.88
N GLY A 61 3.84 -4.67 3.01
CA GLY A 61 3.67 -5.27 4.31
C GLY A 61 2.29 -4.93 4.83
N PRO A 62 1.69 -5.81 5.62
CA PRO A 62 0.60 -5.38 6.45
C PRO A 62 1.07 -4.26 7.39
N THR A 63 0.27 -3.21 7.46
CA THR A 63 0.44 -2.05 8.32
C THR A 63 0.15 -2.43 9.78
N ALA A 64 -0.70 -3.42 10.01
CA ALA A 64 -0.99 -3.93 11.34
C ALA A 64 0.15 -4.82 11.88
N GLN A 65 0.63 -4.52 13.09
CA GLN A 65 1.63 -5.37 13.79
C GLN A 65 1.00 -6.63 14.40
N ASN A 66 -0.32 -6.64 14.63
CA ASN A 66 -1.04 -7.72 15.28
C ASN A 66 -1.98 -8.44 14.30
N GLY A 67 -2.32 -9.69 14.63
CA GLY A 67 -3.36 -10.44 13.92
C GLY A 67 -2.90 -11.19 12.68
N HIS A 68 -1.59 -11.34 12.45
CA HIS A 68 -1.08 -12.15 11.34
C HIS A 68 -0.07 -13.21 11.74
N VAL A 69 0.00 -14.27 10.93
CA VAL A 69 1.05 -15.30 11.00
C VAL A 69 1.73 -15.40 9.65
N ARG A 70 3.07 -15.28 9.62
CA ARG A 70 3.84 -15.38 8.37
C ARG A 70 4.58 -16.69 8.25
N TYR A 71 4.46 -17.30 7.09
CA TYR A 71 5.13 -18.52 6.68
C TYR A 71 6.07 -18.21 5.53
N VAL A 72 7.28 -18.77 5.57
CA VAL A 72 8.29 -18.56 4.54
C VAL A 72 8.77 -19.86 3.95
N ASN A 73 8.83 -19.93 2.61
CA ASN A 73 9.39 -21.09 1.94
C ASN A 73 10.89 -21.24 2.23
N ARG A 74 11.47 -22.37 1.83
CA ARG A 74 12.89 -22.67 2.09
C ARG A 74 13.85 -21.63 1.51
N VAL A 75 13.50 -20.98 0.39
CA VAL A 75 14.32 -19.95 -0.26
C VAL A 75 14.30 -18.67 0.57
N ALA A 76 13.11 -18.18 0.92
CA ALA A 76 12.90 -16.98 1.74
C ALA A 76 13.52 -17.13 3.15
N ASN A 77 13.45 -18.31 3.76
CA ASN A 77 14.06 -18.55 5.06
C ASN A 77 15.60 -18.52 5.04
N ARG A 78 16.22 -18.80 3.87
CA ARG A 78 17.68 -18.79 3.71
C ARG A 78 18.22 -17.43 3.26
N SER A 79 17.36 -16.55 2.79
CA SER A 79 17.76 -15.22 2.34
C SER A 79 17.95 -14.24 3.50
N GLY A 80 18.82 -13.25 3.29
CA GLY A 80 18.97 -12.08 4.17
C GLY A 80 17.78 -11.13 4.07
N ASP A 81 17.99 -9.85 4.40
CA ASP A 81 16.89 -8.86 4.51
C ASP A 81 16.21 -8.58 3.16
N LEU A 82 16.93 -8.86 2.08
CA LEU A 82 16.45 -8.84 0.72
C LEU A 82 16.25 -10.29 0.21
N PRO A 83 15.00 -10.79 0.10
CA PRO A 83 14.76 -12.18 -0.26
C PRO A 83 15.29 -12.57 -1.66
N LEU A 84 15.75 -13.80 -1.88
CA LEU A 84 16.19 -14.23 -3.21
C LEU A 84 15.00 -14.39 -4.18
N TYR A 85 15.24 -14.38 -5.49
CA TYR A 85 14.19 -14.76 -6.46
C TYR A 85 13.70 -16.19 -6.21
N GLY A 86 12.39 -16.42 -6.33
CA GLY A 86 11.68 -17.63 -5.89
C GLY A 86 11.33 -17.66 -4.40
N SER A 87 11.60 -16.57 -3.67
CA SER A 87 11.12 -16.42 -2.29
C SER A 87 9.61 -16.26 -2.28
N ILE A 88 8.94 -17.04 -1.43
CA ILE A 88 7.50 -16.98 -1.23
C ILE A 88 7.23 -16.77 0.25
N ILE A 89 6.35 -15.82 0.54
CA ILE A 89 5.90 -15.44 1.86
C ILE A 89 4.39 -15.53 1.86
N VAL A 90 3.84 -16.27 2.82
CA VAL A 90 2.41 -16.37 3.02
C VAL A 90 2.08 -15.72 4.35
N THR A 91 1.23 -14.71 4.33
CA THR A 91 0.72 -14.01 5.52
C THR A 91 -0.74 -14.38 5.70
N GLU A 92 -1.06 -15.09 6.77
CA GLU A 92 -2.43 -15.31 7.20
C GLU A 92 -2.92 -14.11 7.99
N HIS A 93 -4.10 -13.60 7.65
CA HIS A 93 -4.75 -12.45 8.27
C HIS A 93 -5.95 -12.93 9.06
N TYR A 94 -5.92 -12.74 10.37
CA TYR A 94 -6.97 -13.18 11.26
C TYR A 94 -7.84 -12.00 11.70
N ALA A 95 -9.15 -12.24 11.81
CA ALA A 95 -10.10 -11.28 12.36
C ALA A 95 -10.18 -11.38 13.89
N GLY A 96 -10.28 -10.21 14.54
CA GLY A 96 -10.50 -10.04 15.97
C GLY A 96 -9.28 -10.27 16.87
N ASP A 97 -9.38 -9.80 18.11
CA ASP A 97 -8.27 -9.72 19.08
C ASP A 97 -7.62 -11.07 19.45
N GLU A 98 -8.32 -12.18 19.23
CA GLU A 98 -7.86 -13.54 19.60
C GLU A 98 -7.45 -14.41 18.41
N GLN A 99 -7.28 -13.85 17.21
CA GLN A 99 -6.87 -14.59 16.01
C GLN A 99 -7.74 -15.83 15.72
N LYS A 100 -9.04 -15.75 16.02
CA LYS A 100 -9.91 -16.94 16.03
C LYS A 100 -10.37 -17.38 14.64
N SER A 101 -10.43 -16.45 13.68
CA SER A 101 -10.96 -16.71 12.35
C SER A 101 -10.00 -16.21 11.30
N LEU A 102 -9.49 -17.11 10.46
CA LEU A 102 -8.77 -16.74 9.26
C LEU A 102 -9.72 -15.96 8.34
N ASN A 103 -9.38 -14.72 8.01
CA ASN A 103 -10.17 -13.87 7.14
C ASN A 103 -9.63 -13.94 5.70
N ALA A 104 -8.32 -13.75 5.57
CA ALA A 104 -7.65 -13.70 4.28
C ALA A 104 -6.24 -14.28 4.36
N VAL A 105 -5.67 -14.60 3.19
CA VAL A 105 -4.29 -15.04 3.02
C VAL A 105 -3.65 -14.16 1.98
N THR A 106 -2.49 -13.57 2.28
CA THR A 106 -1.68 -12.86 1.30
C THR A 106 -0.49 -13.70 0.92
N ILE A 107 -0.30 -13.94 -0.38
CA ILE A 107 0.89 -14.61 -0.90
C ILE A 107 1.70 -13.57 -1.66
N ALA A 108 2.95 -13.39 -1.26
CA ALA A 108 3.92 -12.59 -1.98
C ALA A 108 5.03 -13.48 -2.53
N HIS A 109 5.27 -13.36 -3.83
CA HIS A 109 6.23 -14.13 -4.60
C HIS A 109 7.23 -13.18 -5.27
N ARG A 110 8.50 -13.28 -4.90
CA ARG A 110 9.57 -12.54 -5.57
C ARG A 110 9.96 -13.28 -6.84
N VAL A 111 9.50 -12.80 -7.99
CA VAL A 111 9.45 -13.60 -9.23
C VAL A 111 10.82 -13.76 -9.88
N HIS A 112 11.26 -12.75 -10.64
CA HIS A 112 12.56 -12.70 -11.30
C HIS A 112 13.00 -11.25 -11.49
N LYS A 113 14.26 -11.05 -11.88
CA LYS A 113 14.75 -9.74 -12.28
C LYS A 113 13.90 -9.19 -13.43
N ASP A 114 13.49 -7.93 -13.36
CA ASP A 114 12.73 -7.23 -14.40
C ASP A 114 11.23 -7.62 -14.51
N TYR A 115 10.66 -8.27 -13.49
CA TYR A 115 9.22 -8.60 -13.46
C TYR A 115 8.34 -7.36 -13.23
N ASP A 116 8.72 -6.56 -12.23
CA ASP A 116 8.05 -5.33 -11.85
C ASP A 116 9.06 -4.50 -11.05
N SER A 117 9.89 -3.72 -11.76
CA SER A 117 10.94 -2.93 -11.11
C SER A 117 10.38 -1.91 -10.11
N ASN A 118 9.15 -1.45 -10.31
CA ASN A 118 8.50 -0.47 -9.45
C ASN A 118 8.11 -1.09 -8.12
N ASN A 119 7.71 -2.37 -8.12
CA ASN A 119 7.40 -3.14 -6.92
C ASN A 119 8.53 -4.10 -6.50
N GLN A 120 9.79 -3.74 -6.78
CA GLN A 120 10.99 -4.53 -6.44
C GLN A 120 10.95 -6.01 -6.90
N ASN A 121 10.20 -6.29 -7.96
CA ASN A 121 9.93 -7.59 -8.57
C ASN A 121 9.08 -8.54 -7.70
N TRP A 122 8.26 -7.98 -6.81
CA TRP A 122 7.24 -8.73 -6.08
C TRP A 122 5.94 -8.82 -6.88
N TYR A 123 5.43 -10.04 -7.01
CA TYR A 123 4.02 -10.29 -7.23
C TYR A 123 3.36 -10.54 -5.88
N TRP A 124 2.20 -9.95 -5.62
CA TRP A 124 1.41 -10.27 -4.44
C TRP A 124 -0.04 -10.53 -4.83
N ALA A 125 -0.71 -11.37 -4.06
CA ALA A 125 -2.12 -11.69 -4.21
C ALA A 125 -2.77 -11.92 -2.85
N HIS A 126 -3.95 -11.35 -2.66
CA HIS A 126 -4.82 -11.57 -1.51
C HIS A 126 -5.89 -12.58 -1.91
N TYR A 127 -6.08 -13.57 -1.05
CA TYR A 127 -7.08 -14.62 -1.17
C TYR A 127 -8.00 -14.58 0.04
N SER A 128 -9.26 -14.95 -0.12
CA SER A 128 -10.13 -15.24 1.01
C SER A 128 -9.67 -16.51 1.72
N ALA A 129 -10.23 -16.77 2.91
CA ALA A 129 -9.91 -17.95 3.71
C ALA A 129 -10.11 -19.31 2.98
N ASP A 130 -10.97 -19.35 1.96
CA ASP A 130 -11.23 -20.52 1.10
C ASP A 130 -10.30 -20.60 -0.13
N GLY A 131 -9.42 -19.61 -0.33
CA GLY A 131 -8.45 -19.59 -1.42
C GLY A 131 -8.92 -18.88 -2.69
N LYS A 132 -10.11 -18.24 -2.70
CA LYS A 132 -10.54 -17.45 -3.85
C LYS A 132 -9.73 -16.15 -3.94
N LEU A 133 -9.25 -15.82 -5.13
CA LEU A 133 -8.52 -14.58 -5.39
C LEU A 133 -9.42 -13.35 -5.16
N ILE A 134 -8.96 -12.41 -4.34
CA ILE A 134 -9.63 -11.13 -4.04
C ILE A 134 -9.01 -10.01 -4.87
N ALA A 135 -7.70 -9.83 -4.73
CA ALA A 135 -6.94 -8.77 -5.38
C ALA A 135 -5.48 -9.22 -5.58
N SER A 136 -4.76 -8.55 -6.47
CA SER A 136 -3.34 -8.84 -6.72
C SER A 136 -2.63 -7.60 -7.20
N SER A 137 -1.30 -7.62 -7.24
CA SER A 137 -0.51 -6.50 -7.80
C SER A 137 -0.82 -6.18 -9.27
N ARG A 138 -1.52 -7.06 -9.98
CA ARG A 138 -1.98 -6.86 -11.37
C ARG A 138 -3.40 -6.34 -11.47
N THR A 139 -4.20 -6.50 -10.42
CA THR A 139 -5.64 -6.21 -10.40
C THR A 139 -6.03 -5.32 -9.22
N SER A 140 -5.06 -4.76 -8.51
CA SER A 140 -5.26 -3.89 -7.36
C SER A 140 -5.93 -2.59 -7.81
N GLY A 141 -6.82 -2.08 -6.98
CA GLY A 141 -7.43 -0.79 -7.19
C GLY A 141 -6.35 0.31 -7.21
N PRO A 142 -6.57 1.41 -7.94
CA PRO A 142 -5.63 2.54 -7.99
C PRO A 142 -5.47 3.26 -6.64
N PHE A 143 -6.30 2.91 -5.65
CA PHE A 143 -6.32 3.49 -4.30
C PHE A 143 -5.98 2.47 -3.21
N ASP A 144 -5.64 1.23 -3.57
CA ASP A 144 -5.18 0.23 -2.60
C ASP A 144 -3.86 0.71 -1.99
N LYS A 145 -3.79 0.71 -0.65
CA LYS A 145 -2.59 1.12 0.09
C LYS A 145 -2.52 0.44 1.44
N GLY A 146 -1.32 0.02 1.85
CA GLY A 146 -1.12 -0.75 3.08
C GLY A 146 -1.96 -2.03 3.09
N ASP A 147 -2.71 -2.23 4.17
CA ASP A 147 -3.65 -3.35 4.34
C ASP A 147 -5.06 -3.09 3.79
N PHE A 148 -5.26 -1.99 3.06
CA PHE A 148 -6.58 -1.60 2.60
C PHE A 148 -6.80 -1.98 1.14
N LEU A 149 -7.92 -2.64 0.91
CA LEU A 149 -8.47 -2.91 -0.41
C LEU A 149 -9.58 -1.93 -0.72
N THR A 150 -9.62 -1.48 -1.96
CA THR A 150 -10.57 -0.50 -2.43
C THR A 150 -11.34 -0.99 -3.65
N PHE A 151 -12.62 -0.64 -3.70
CA PHE A 151 -13.50 -0.99 -4.81
C PHE A 151 -14.31 0.25 -5.21
N GLU A 152 -14.14 0.70 -6.46
CA GLU A 152 -14.90 1.83 -6.99
C GLU A 152 -16.24 1.34 -7.57
N GLU A 153 -17.34 1.90 -7.09
CA GLU A 153 -18.69 1.59 -7.53
C GLU A 153 -19.56 2.87 -7.50
N ASP A 154 -20.18 3.21 -8.63
CA ASP A 154 -21.05 4.39 -8.79
C ASP A 154 -20.41 5.71 -8.29
N GLY A 155 -19.11 5.90 -8.54
CA GLY A 155 -18.37 7.09 -8.10
C GLY A 155 -18.12 7.15 -6.58
N ARG A 156 -18.33 6.04 -5.88
CA ARG A 156 -18.02 5.86 -4.46
C ARG A 156 -16.87 4.87 -4.33
N LEU A 157 -16.12 5.02 -3.24
CA LEU A 157 -14.99 4.13 -2.95
C LEU A 157 -15.33 3.33 -1.69
N TRP A 158 -15.57 2.03 -1.88
CA TRP A 158 -15.59 1.10 -0.77
C TRP A 158 -14.17 0.83 -0.31
N VAL A 159 -13.96 0.83 1.00
CA VAL A 159 -12.66 0.66 1.64
C VAL A 159 -12.80 -0.44 2.69
N PHE A 160 -11.90 -1.42 2.63
CA PHE A 160 -11.87 -2.54 3.57
C PHE A 160 -10.46 -2.77 4.07
N HIS A 161 -10.30 -2.92 5.37
CA HIS A 161 -9.09 -3.54 5.90
C HIS A 161 -9.10 -5.04 5.55
N ILE A 162 -7.95 -5.62 5.22
CA ILE A 162 -7.87 -7.04 4.81
C ILE A 162 -8.30 -8.02 5.92
N GLN A 163 -8.24 -7.61 7.18
CA GLN A 163 -8.73 -8.37 8.33
C GLN A 163 -10.22 -8.13 8.64
N ASP A 164 -10.90 -7.22 7.91
CA ASP A 164 -12.32 -6.94 8.13
C ASP A 164 -13.18 -8.15 7.70
N PRO A 165 -13.95 -8.76 8.62
CA PRO A 165 -14.84 -9.86 8.27
C PRO A 165 -15.93 -9.48 7.25
N ALA A 166 -16.29 -8.19 7.15
CA ALA A 166 -17.26 -7.71 6.18
C ALA A 166 -16.74 -7.77 4.74
N LEU A 167 -15.41 -7.84 4.54
CA LEU A 167 -14.82 -7.93 3.20
C LEU A 167 -15.31 -9.17 2.44
N ALA A 168 -15.39 -10.33 3.09
CA ALA A 168 -15.87 -11.56 2.47
C ALA A 168 -17.34 -11.44 2.02
N ASP A 169 -18.16 -10.83 2.86
CA ASP A 169 -19.57 -10.55 2.55
C ASP A 169 -19.69 -9.60 1.35
N TYR A 170 -18.88 -8.53 1.31
CA TYR A 170 -18.84 -7.59 0.20
C TYR A 170 -18.42 -8.28 -1.11
N ILE A 171 -17.34 -9.05 -1.11
CA ILE A 171 -16.86 -9.77 -2.31
C ILE A 171 -17.93 -10.73 -2.85
N SER A 172 -18.74 -11.33 -1.96
CA SER A 172 -19.81 -12.23 -2.37
C SER A 172 -21.06 -11.53 -2.90
N LYS A 173 -21.40 -10.34 -2.36
CA LYS A 173 -22.71 -9.70 -2.57
C LYS A 173 -22.64 -8.41 -3.40
N GLY A 174 -21.48 -7.77 -3.46
CA GLY A 174 -21.26 -6.44 -4.04
C GLY A 174 -21.65 -5.28 -3.11
N GLU A 175 -22.33 -5.54 -2.00
CA GLU A 175 -22.75 -4.51 -1.05
C GLU A 175 -22.85 -5.04 0.39
N LEU A 176 -22.75 -4.13 1.36
CA LEU A 176 -22.98 -4.43 2.77
C LEU A 176 -24.35 -3.98 3.24
N ALA A 177 -25.04 -4.86 3.97
CA ALA A 177 -26.32 -4.55 4.62
C ALA A 177 -26.19 -3.43 5.68
N LYS A 178 -25.04 -3.32 6.34
CA LYS A 178 -24.69 -2.24 7.26
C LYS A 178 -23.35 -1.66 6.83
N HIS A 179 -23.32 -0.36 6.63
CA HIS A 179 -22.11 0.37 6.28
C HIS A 179 -22.21 1.81 6.77
N VAL A 180 -21.07 2.45 6.89
CA VAL A 180 -20.96 3.89 7.12
C VAL A 180 -20.59 4.61 5.82
N ILE A 181 -20.90 5.90 5.76
CA ILE A 181 -20.65 6.75 4.59
C ILE A 181 -19.99 8.05 5.05
N ARG A 182 -18.91 8.45 4.36
CA ARG A 182 -18.26 9.76 4.53
C ARG A 182 -18.13 10.46 3.18
N PRO A 183 -19.03 11.42 2.86
CA PRO A 183 -19.00 12.13 1.59
C PRO A 183 -17.77 13.02 1.44
N GLY A 184 -17.14 13.00 0.27
CA GLY A 184 -16.15 14.02 -0.14
C GLY A 184 -14.76 13.90 0.47
N ILE A 185 -14.48 12.87 1.27
CA ILE A 185 -13.17 12.71 1.94
C ILE A 185 -12.24 11.72 1.25
N GLY A 186 -12.71 11.02 0.21
CA GLY A 186 -11.91 10.08 -0.55
C GLY A 186 -11.08 10.74 -1.65
N PRO A 187 -10.18 9.98 -2.30
CA PRO A 187 -9.47 10.43 -3.50
C PRO A 187 -10.42 11.06 -4.53
N ARG A 188 -9.98 12.12 -5.21
CA ARG A 188 -10.82 12.92 -6.14
C ARG A 188 -12.12 13.49 -5.53
N GLY A 189 -12.22 13.60 -4.20
CA GLY A 189 -13.45 14.01 -3.51
C GLY A 189 -14.55 12.95 -3.54
N MET A 190 -14.19 11.67 -3.68
CA MET A 190 -15.16 10.56 -3.67
C MET A 190 -15.81 10.39 -2.29
N THR A 191 -16.99 9.77 -2.29
CA THR A 191 -17.63 9.32 -1.05
C THR A 191 -17.00 7.99 -0.62
N LEU A 192 -16.46 7.94 0.60
CA LEU A 192 -15.95 6.70 1.18
C LEU A 192 -17.08 5.91 1.84
N LYS A 193 -17.03 4.59 1.67
CA LYS A 193 -17.88 3.60 2.33
C LYS A 193 -17.04 2.53 2.98
N SER A 194 -17.47 2.05 4.14
CA SER A 194 -16.85 0.92 4.82
C SER A 194 -17.84 0.29 5.80
N SER A 195 -17.46 -0.81 6.42
CA SER A 195 -18.22 -1.47 7.50
C SER A 195 -18.32 -0.58 8.74
N ASP A 196 -17.28 0.19 9.06
CA ASP A 196 -17.20 1.10 10.21
C ASP A 196 -16.39 2.39 9.92
N TYR A 197 -16.43 3.34 10.87
CA TYR A 197 -15.75 4.63 10.72
C TYR A 197 -14.25 4.57 10.93
N ASP A 198 -13.75 3.63 11.73
CA ASP A 198 -12.34 3.53 12.08
C ASP A 198 -11.55 3.05 10.87
N THR A 199 -12.06 2.06 10.14
CA THR A 199 -11.52 1.62 8.85
C THR A 199 -11.40 2.77 7.85
N ILE A 200 -12.39 3.66 7.77
CA ILE A 200 -12.31 4.86 6.92
C ILE A 200 -11.23 5.83 7.42
N ASN A 201 -11.21 6.10 8.72
CA ASN A 201 -10.30 7.07 9.34
C ASN A 201 -8.83 6.62 9.22
N GLU A 202 -8.57 5.33 9.40
CA GLU A 202 -7.25 4.73 9.20
C GLU A 202 -6.82 4.80 7.73
N PHE A 203 -7.71 4.43 6.80
CA PHE A 203 -7.39 4.51 5.37
C PHE A 203 -6.98 5.92 4.92
N ILE A 204 -7.75 6.94 5.31
CA ILE A 204 -7.42 8.33 4.95
C ILE A 204 -6.22 8.88 5.73
N SER A 205 -5.79 8.23 6.81
CA SER A 205 -4.62 8.66 7.57
C SER A 205 -3.31 8.12 7.01
N LEU A 206 -3.34 7.07 6.19
CA LEU A 206 -2.14 6.49 5.57
C LEU A 206 -1.48 7.47 4.60
N LYS A 207 -0.21 7.79 4.89
CA LYS A 207 0.67 8.60 4.06
C LYS A 207 2.09 8.04 4.07
N ASP A 208 2.74 8.08 2.92
CA ASP A 208 4.12 7.61 2.75
C ASP A 208 5.07 8.33 3.71
N GLY A 209 5.97 7.57 4.35
CA GLY A 209 6.94 8.10 5.32
C GLY A 209 6.40 8.33 6.73
N PHE A 210 5.12 8.03 6.99
CA PHE A 210 4.51 8.17 8.31
C PHE A 210 3.89 6.86 8.80
N THR A 211 3.96 6.66 10.11
CA THR A 211 3.18 5.66 10.84
C THR A 211 2.13 6.37 11.68
N THR A 212 0.89 5.89 11.62
CA THR A 212 -0.22 6.47 12.37
C THR A 212 -0.87 5.48 13.31
N SER A 213 -1.36 5.96 14.47
CA SER A 213 -2.18 5.18 15.41
C SER A 213 -3.44 5.98 15.77
N LEU A 214 -4.61 5.35 15.74
CA LEU A 214 -5.87 5.99 16.12
C LEU A 214 -6.24 5.58 17.55
N GLU A 215 -6.14 6.52 18.50
CA GLU A 215 -6.42 6.27 19.91
C GLU A 215 -7.41 7.31 20.44
N ASP A 216 -8.51 6.85 21.05
CA ASP A 216 -9.56 7.69 21.60
C ASP A 216 -10.08 8.75 20.59
N GLY A 217 -10.18 8.38 19.32
CA GLY A 217 -10.60 9.27 18.23
C GLY A 217 -9.58 10.35 17.86
N ARG A 218 -8.32 10.19 18.26
CA ARG A 218 -7.21 11.09 17.94
C ARG A 218 -6.17 10.35 17.12
N LEU A 219 -5.66 11.03 16.11
CA LEU A 219 -4.67 10.48 15.20
C LEU A 219 -3.28 10.83 15.71
N TRP A 220 -2.56 9.84 16.24
CA TRP A 220 -1.13 9.93 16.46
C TRP A 220 -0.39 9.76 15.15
N VAL A 221 0.63 10.60 14.95
CA VAL A 221 1.45 10.62 13.73
C VAL A 221 2.92 10.63 14.12
N PHE A 222 3.67 9.72 13.53
CA PHE A 222 5.12 9.62 13.68
C PHE A 222 5.78 9.44 12.31
N LYS A 223 7.04 9.84 12.18
CA LYS A 223 7.86 9.40 11.04
C LYS A 223 8.08 7.90 11.15
N THR A 224 8.03 7.20 10.01
CA THR A 224 8.35 5.77 9.96
C THR A 224 9.78 5.54 10.46
N ASP A 225 9.96 4.48 11.26
CA ASP A 225 11.25 4.08 11.87
C ASP A 225 11.91 5.13 12.78
N SER A 226 11.15 6.09 13.30
CA SER A 226 11.67 7.08 14.26
C SER A 226 11.83 6.54 15.68
N ASP A 227 12.80 7.09 16.43
CA ASP A 227 12.97 6.79 17.85
C ASP A 227 11.71 7.16 18.66
N GLU A 228 10.98 8.20 18.24
CA GLU A 228 9.71 8.60 18.85
C GLU A 228 8.61 7.58 18.63
N LEU A 229 8.52 6.97 17.43
CA LEU A 229 7.59 5.86 17.18
C LEU A 229 7.93 4.66 18.05
N ALA A 230 9.21 4.28 18.13
CA ALA A 230 9.65 3.17 18.97
C ALA A 230 9.34 3.43 20.45
N SER A 231 9.63 4.65 20.94
CA SER A 231 9.32 5.05 22.31
C SER A 231 7.82 5.04 22.59
N PHE A 232 6.99 5.50 21.64
CA PHE A 232 5.53 5.47 21.75
C PHE A 232 4.98 4.04 21.81
N GLN A 233 5.51 3.13 20.97
CA GLN A 233 5.09 1.73 20.99
C GLN A 233 5.46 1.02 22.30
N GLU A 234 6.60 1.38 22.92
CA GLU A 234 7.05 0.78 24.18
C GLU A 234 6.36 1.39 25.41
N HIS A 235 6.15 2.72 25.43
CA HIS A 235 5.75 3.45 26.63
C HIS A 235 4.38 4.14 26.54
N GLY A 236 3.75 4.16 25.37
CA GLY A 236 2.51 4.90 25.10
C GLY A 236 2.74 6.41 24.89
N GLU A 237 1.76 7.23 25.28
CA GLU A 237 1.79 8.68 25.01
C GLU A 237 3.06 9.36 25.60
N PRO A 238 3.84 10.12 24.79
CA PRO A 238 5.02 10.83 25.29
C PRO A 238 4.65 11.94 26.27
N ALA A 239 5.55 12.21 27.22
CA ALA A 239 5.36 13.25 28.25
C ALA A 239 5.21 14.67 27.66
N LYS A 240 5.76 14.91 26.48
CA LYS A 240 5.55 16.13 25.68
C LYS A 240 4.90 15.72 24.36
N CYS A 241 3.76 16.32 24.06
CA CYS A 241 3.11 16.18 22.76
C CYS A 241 2.58 17.52 22.27
N VAL A 242 2.47 17.63 20.95
CA VAL A 242 1.81 18.72 20.25
C VAL A 242 0.44 18.21 19.81
N VAL A 243 -0.59 19.03 20.02
CA VAL A 243 -1.97 18.71 19.63
C VAL A 243 -2.46 19.77 18.64
N ARG A 244 -3.03 19.32 17.52
CA ARG A 244 -3.68 20.16 16.51
C ARG A 244 -5.13 19.71 16.33
N PRO A 245 -6.08 20.31 17.07
CA PRO A 245 -7.49 19.98 16.95
C PRO A 245 -7.99 20.22 15.53
N ALA A 246 -8.74 19.24 14.99
CA ALA A 246 -9.35 19.28 13.66
C ALA A 246 -8.41 19.58 12.48
N ALA A 247 -7.10 19.35 12.63
CA ALA A 247 -6.12 19.54 11.56
C ALA A 247 -5.88 18.27 10.72
N GLY A 248 -6.41 17.13 11.17
CA GLY A 248 -6.23 15.84 10.52
C GLY A 248 -7.25 15.52 9.45
N PRO A 249 -7.01 14.43 8.71
CA PRO A 249 -7.92 13.99 7.66
C PRO A 249 -9.32 13.76 8.24
N GLY A 250 -10.33 14.21 7.50
CA GLY A 250 -11.73 14.14 7.96
C GLY A 250 -12.05 14.96 9.22
N GLY A 251 -11.20 15.92 9.61
CA GLY A 251 -11.38 16.75 10.80
C GLY A 251 -10.90 16.11 12.10
N LEU A 252 -10.06 15.07 12.03
CA LEU A 252 -9.48 14.43 13.20
C LEU A 252 -8.52 15.38 13.97
N THR A 253 -8.39 15.16 15.27
CA THR A 253 -7.33 15.81 16.05
C THR A 253 -6.02 15.07 15.82
N ILE A 254 -4.97 15.76 15.39
CA ILE A 254 -3.64 15.16 15.25
C ILE A 254 -2.85 15.38 16.54
N LYS A 255 -2.13 14.34 16.97
CA LYS A 255 -1.10 14.37 18.00
C LYS A 255 0.24 13.90 17.43
N SER A 256 1.33 14.51 17.88
CA SER A 256 2.68 14.01 17.64
C SER A 256 3.61 14.48 18.77
N SER A 257 4.83 13.98 18.81
CA SER A 257 5.89 14.48 19.71
C SER A 257 6.35 15.88 19.32
N ASP A 258 6.24 16.24 18.04
CA ASP A 258 6.81 17.45 17.46
C ASP A 258 5.85 18.15 16.48
N ALA A 259 5.91 19.48 16.42
CA ALA A 259 5.03 20.27 15.57
C ALA A 259 5.39 20.13 14.07
N ASP A 260 6.68 20.05 13.75
CA ASP A 260 7.13 19.92 12.36
C ASP A 260 6.75 18.56 11.78
N VAL A 261 6.68 17.50 12.59
CA VAL A 261 6.16 16.19 12.17
C VAL A 261 4.69 16.31 11.73
N ILE A 262 3.87 17.05 12.48
CA ILE A 262 2.46 17.29 12.11
C ILE A 262 2.39 18.08 10.80
N GLU A 263 3.16 19.15 10.66
CA GLU A 263 3.17 19.96 9.43
C GLU A 263 3.64 19.15 8.22
N GLN A 264 4.69 18.33 8.38
CA GLN A 264 5.16 17.43 7.32
C GLN A 264 4.06 16.44 6.92
N TYR A 265 3.37 15.83 7.89
CA TYR A 265 2.29 14.88 7.62
C TYR A 265 1.09 15.51 6.90
N ILE A 266 0.61 16.66 7.37
CA ILE A 266 -0.53 17.37 6.76
C ILE A 266 -0.22 17.68 5.29
N ASN A 267 1.00 18.13 5.02
CA ASN A 267 1.43 18.57 3.69
C ASN A 267 2.04 17.45 2.82
N ALA A 268 2.20 16.24 3.37
CA ALA A 268 2.78 15.11 2.65
C ALA A 268 1.94 14.72 1.42
N LYS A 269 2.65 14.48 0.32
CA LYS A 269 2.14 14.03 -0.97
C LYS A 269 3.02 12.89 -1.47
N SER A 270 2.42 11.86 -2.07
CA SER A 270 3.16 10.73 -2.59
C SER A 270 4.22 11.16 -3.62
N GLY A 271 5.40 10.54 -3.56
CA GLY A 271 6.56 10.88 -4.38
C GLY A 271 7.40 12.06 -3.88
N PHE A 272 7.05 12.68 -2.76
CA PHE A 272 7.80 13.81 -2.19
C PHE A 272 8.14 13.61 -0.72
N GLU A 273 9.29 14.15 -0.32
CA GLU A 273 9.69 14.31 1.07
C GLU A 273 9.72 15.78 1.47
N ILE A 274 9.33 16.04 2.72
CA ILE A 274 9.20 17.39 3.25
C ILE A 274 10.11 17.57 4.46
N ARG A 275 10.72 18.75 4.58
CA ARG A 275 11.39 19.21 5.80
C ARG A 275 10.90 20.61 6.16
N MET A 276 10.80 20.89 7.45
CA MET A 276 10.45 22.22 7.96
C MET A 276 11.72 22.91 8.46
N SER A 277 11.86 24.21 8.17
CA SER A 277 12.91 25.04 8.76
C SER A 277 12.54 26.52 8.71
N GLU A 278 12.62 27.19 9.85
CA GLU A 278 12.30 28.62 10.00
C GLU A 278 10.90 29.02 9.47
N GLY A 279 9.91 28.14 9.62
CA GLY A 279 8.55 28.36 9.09
C GLY A 279 8.46 28.29 7.56
N ARG A 280 9.44 27.69 6.90
CA ARG A 280 9.46 27.41 5.46
C ARG A 280 9.41 25.91 5.23
N MET A 281 8.85 25.51 4.10
CA MET A 281 8.75 24.12 3.70
C MET A 281 9.75 23.82 2.59
N TRP A 282 10.67 22.90 2.87
CA TRP A 282 11.53 22.29 1.88
C TRP A 282 10.83 21.07 1.30
N VAL A 283 10.85 20.97 -0.02
CA VAL A 283 10.23 19.87 -0.76
C VAL A 283 11.30 19.22 -1.62
N PHE A 284 11.38 17.91 -1.53
CA PHE A 284 12.30 17.06 -2.29
C PHE A 284 11.52 15.97 -3.01
N THR A 285 12.04 15.50 -4.15
CA THR A 285 11.58 14.23 -4.71
C THR A 285 11.99 13.10 -3.77
N ALA A 286 11.12 12.13 -3.52
CA ALA A 286 11.44 11.02 -2.63
C ALA A 286 12.71 10.28 -3.09
N GLY A 287 13.65 10.04 -2.17
CA GLY A 287 14.94 9.41 -2.47
C GLY A 287 15.99 10.31 -3.15
N ASP A 288 15.74 11.62 -3.27
CA ASP A 288 16.73 12.57 -3.77
C ASP A 288 17.95 12.66 -2.82
N PRO A 289 19.20 12.52 -3.30
CA PRO A 289 20.40 12.64 -2.46
C PRO A 289 20.54 14.01 -1.78
N ALA A 290 19.90 15.05 -2.29
CA ALA A 290 19.87 16.37 -1.65
C ALA A 290 19.19 16.36 -0.27
N ILE A 291 18.37 15.34 0.03
CA ILE A 291 17.78 15.13 1.34
C ILE A 291 18.86 14.85 2.38
N GLU A 292 19.81 13.95 2.07
CA GLU A 292 20.92 13.63 2.99
C GLU A 292 21.82 14.86 3.21
N GLU A 293 22.09 15.62 2.15
CA GLU A 293 22.85 16.86 2.25
C GLU A 293 22.13 17.87 3.16
N TYR A 294 20.82 18.04 2.99
CA TYR A 294 20.00 18.91 3.82
C TYR A 294 19.97 18.45 5.28
N ASP A 295 19.77 17.16 5.52
CA ASP A 295 19.70 16.61 6.87
C ASP A 295 21.06 16.74 7.60
N HIS A 296 22.19 16.76 6.87
CA HIS A 296 23.52 16.95 7.44
C HIS A 296 23.88 18.42 7.73
N GLN A 297 23.58 19.36 6.82
CA GLN A 297 24.07 20.75 6.92
C GLN A 297 22.96 21.81 7.02
N GLY A 298 21.70 21.43 6.92
CA GLY A 298 20.55 22.33 6.83
C GLY A 298 20.39 22.90 5.42
N GLU A 299 20.16 24.21 5.33
CA GLU A 299 19.85 24.89 4.07
C GLU A 299 20.91 24.65 2.98
N LEU A 300 20.46 24.16 1.81
CA LEU A 300 21.33 23.86 0.68
C LEU A 300 21.92 25.12 0.06
N ALA A 301 23.19 25.06 -0.34
CA ALA A 301 23.89 26.19 -0.96
C ALA A 301 23.26 26.63 -2.30
N LYS A 302 22.75 25.67 -3.08
CA LYS A 302 21.99 25.93 -4.31
C LYS A 302 20.56 25.45 -4.12
N HIS A 303 19.62 26.39 -4.17
CA HIS A 303 18.21 26.10 -4.04
C HIS A 303 17.36 27.16 -4.73
N VAL A 304 16.09 26.82 -4.95
CA VAL A 304 15.05 27.69 -5.48
C VAL A 304 14.12 28.07 -4.34
N ILE A 305 13.72 29.34 -4.29
CA ILE A 305 12.73 29.86 -3.34
C ILE A 305 11.51 30.33 -4.11
N ARG A 306 10.32 29.94 -3.63
CA ARG A 306 9.04 30.42 -4.13
C ARG A 306 8.19 30.90 -2.93
N PRO A 307 8.22 32.22 -2.63
CA PRO A 307 7.48 32.78 -1.50
C PRO A 307 5.97 32.71 -1.71
N GLY A 308 5.22 32.36 -0.67
CA GLY A 308 3.76 32.54 -0.64
C GLY A 308 2.92 31.55 -1.46
N ILE A 309 3.54 30.56 -2.11
CA ILE A 309 2.83 29.62 -3.00
C ILE A 309 2.52 28.26 -2.35
N GLY A 310 3.05 28.01 -1.15
CA GLY A 310 2.83 26.78 -0.42
C GLY A 310 1.50 26.78 0.35
N PRO A 311 1.13 25.63 0.95
CA PRO A 311 -0.01 25.52 1.85
C PRO A 311 0.01 26.60 2.93
N GLY A 312 -1.14 27.23 3.18
CA GLY A 312 -1.23 28.35 4.14
C GLY A 312 -0.43 29.61 3.77
N GLY A 313 -0.03 29.77 2.50
CA GLY A 313 0.84 30.88 2.07
C GLY A 313 2.30 30.69 2.47
N MET A 314 2.73 29.46 2.74
CA MET A 314 4.10 29.16 3.14
C MET A 314 5.09 29.37 1.98
N THR A 315 6.33 29.70 2.32
CA THR A 315 7.43 29.71 1.34
C THR A 315 7.88 28.29 1.05
N LEU A 316 7.91 27.92 -0.23
CA LEU A 316 8.48 26.65 -0.70
C LEU A 316 9.95 26.83 -1.08
N LYS A 317 10.77 25.87 -0.68
CA LYS A 317 12.16 25.72 -1.08
C LYS A 317 12.42 24.32 -1.65
N SER A 318 13.38 24.20 -2.56
CA SER A 318 13.80 22.94 -3.17
C SER A 318 15.18 23.10 -3.80
N ASN A 319 15.93 22.01 -4.00
CA ASN A 319 17.14 22.00 -4.83
C ASN A 319 16.83 22.34 -6.31
N GLU A 320 15.65 21.94 -6.80
CA GLU A 320 15.23 22.12 -8.19
C GLU A 320 13.88 22.87 -8.30
N SER A 321 13.73 23.68 -9.35
CA SER A 321 12.49 24.45 -9.58
C SER A 321 11.31 23.54 -9.93
N ASP A 322 11.56 22.48 -10.70
CA ASP A 322 10.49 21.61 -11.20
C ASP A 322 9.88 20.76 -10.09
N THR A 323 10.67 20.38 -9.08
CA THR A 323 10.18 19.69 -7.87
C THR A 323 9.08 20.48 -7.18
N ILE A 324 9.22 21.81 -7.06
CA ILE A 324 8.18 22.66 -6.46
C ILE A 324 6.91 22.62 -7.31
N THR A 325 7.03 22.79 -8.62
CA THR A 325 5.87 22.77 -9.53
C THR A 325 5.17 21.41 -9.48
N ASN A 326 5.92 20.32 -9.57
CA ASN A 326 5.42 18.95 -9.50
C ASN A 326 4.70 18.69 -8.17
N TYR A 327 5.28 19.16 -7.05
CA TYR A 327 4.64 19.08 -5.74
C TYR A 327 3.30 19.83 -5.69
N LEU A 328 3.22 21.04 -6.23
CA LEU A 328 1.99 21.84 -6.22
C LEU A 328 0.87 21.18 -7.02
N VAL A 329 1.19 20.61 -8.19
CA VAL A 329 0.18 19.99 -9.06
C VAL A 329 -0.23 18.59 -8.61
N GLN A 330 0.56 17.93 -7.76
CA GLN A 330 0.25 16.59 -7.26
C GLN A 330 -1.00 16.59 -6.39
N GLN A 331 -1.93 15.67 -6.67
CA GLN A 331 -3.14 15.43 -5.89
C GLN A 331 -3.47 13.93 -5.81
N GLU A 332 -4.04 13.50 -4.69
CA GLU A 332 -4.44 12.10 -4.49
C GLU A 332 -5.57 11.72 -5.46
N GLY A 333 -5.35 10.63 -6.19
CA GLY A 333 -6.26 10.10 -7.18
C GLY A 333 -6.23 10.72 -8.57
N PHE A 334 -5.23 11.57 -8.82
CA PHE A 334 -4.92 12.04 -10.16
C PHE A 334 -3.51 11.64 -10.56
N SER A 335 -3.36 11.21 -11.81
CA SER A 335 -2.07 11.14 -12.49
C SER A 335 -1.87 12.43 -13.25
N VAL A 336 -0.78 13.13 -12.95
CA VAL A 336 -0.47 14.43 -13.54
C VAL A 336 0.90 14.43 -14.20
N THR A 337 0.98 15.06 -15.37
CA THR A 337 2.21 15.19 -16.14
C THR A 337 2.31 16.61 -16.70
N ILE A 338 3.50 17.21 -16.68
CA ILE A 338 3.73 18.53 -17.27
C ILE A 338 4.46 18.35 -18.61
N GLU A 339 3.82 18.75 -19.71
CA GLU A 339 4.41 18.74 -21.05
C GLU A 339 4.17 20.07 -21.75
N ASP A 340 5.22 20.65 -22.36
CA ASP A 340 5.17 21.93 -23.05
C ASP A 340 4.56 23.07 -22.20
N GLY A 341 4.83 23.06 -20.89
CA GLY A 341 4.29 24.05 -19.94
C GLY A 341 2.79 23.91 -19.65
N ARG A 342 2.18 22.78 -20.01
CA ARG A 342 0.77 22.46 -19.76
C ARG A 342 0.66 21.29 -18.79
N LEU A 343 -0.33 21.38 -17.91
CA LEU A 343 -0.62 20.34 -16.94
C LEU A 343 -1.65 19.36 -17.53
N TRP A 344 -1.23 18.13 -17.76
CA TRP A 344 -2.11 17.02 -18.11
C TRP A 344 -2.63 16.36 -16.85
N VAL A 345 -3.94 16.12 -16.79
CA VAL A 345 -4.63 15.53 -15.63
C VAL A 345 -5.48 14.35 -16.09
N PHE A 346 -5.28 13.22 -15.44
CA PHE A 346 -6.06 12.00 -15.62
C PHE A 346 -6.47 11.42 -14.27
N ALA A 347 -7.54 10.64 -14.24
CA ALA A 347 -7.81 9.80 -13.08
C ALA A 347 -6.73 8.71 -12.97
N THR A 348 -6.21 8.47 -11.77
CA THR A 348 -5.20 7.43 -11.53
C THR A 348 -5.71 6.08 -12.04
N GLY A 349 -4.87 5.38 -12.82
CA GLY A 349 -5.19 4.06 -13.38
C GLY A 349 -6.18 4.06 -14.55
N SER A 350 -6.65 5.22 -15.03
CA SER A 350 -7.60 5.26 -16.15
C SER A 350 -6.98 4.85 -17.49
N ASP A 351 -7.80 4.23 -18.36
CA ASP A 351 -7.41 3.90 -19.74
C ASP A 351 -6.94 5.13 -20.53
N ALA A 352 -7.53 6.30 -20.23
CA ALA A 352 -7.12 7.56 -20.84
C ALA A 352 -5.68 7.96 -20.47
N HIS A 353 -5.26 7.71 -19.22
CA HIS A 353 -3.89 7.93 -18.81
C HIS A 353 -2.94 6.95 -19.51
N GLN A 354 -3.28 5.66 -19.56
CA GLN A 354 -2.46 4.66 -20.24
C GLN A 354 -2.30 4.97 -21.73
N SER A 355 -3.41 5.31 -22.40
CA SER A 355 -3.38 5.74 -23.80
C SER A 355 -2.53 6.99 -24.01
N PHE A 356 -2.54 7.92 -23.06
CA PHE A 356 -1.66 9.10 -23.12
C PHE A 356 -0.18 8.73 -23.01
N LEU A 357 0.18 7.81 -22.10
CA LEU A 357 1.56 7.34 -21.97
C LEU A 357 2.05 6.60 -23.23
N GLU A 358 1.17 5.87 -23.92
CA GLU A 358 1.51 5.09 -25.11
C GLU A 358 1.51 5.91 -26.41
N HIS A 359 0.63 6.92 -26.52
CA HIS A 359 0.34 7.59 -27.79
C HIS A 359 0.46 9.12 -27.72
N GLY A 360 0.69 9.70 -26.54
CA GLY A 360 0.71 11.14 -26.32
C GLY A 360 -0.68 11.76 -26.28
N GLU A 361 -0.81 12.99 -26.78
CA GLU A 361 -2.05 13.78 -26.69
C GLU A 361 -3.28 13.05 -27.29
N PRO A 362 -4.39 12.91 -26.53
CA PRO A 362 -5.59 12.25 -27.01
C PRO A 362 -6.28 13.05 -28.13
N ALA A 363 -6.93 12.34 -29.06
CA ALA A 363 -7.63 12.96 -30.20
C ALA A 363 -8.74 13.95 -29.80
N LYS A 364 -9.34 13.76 -28.62
CA LYS A 364 -10.26 14.71 -28.00
C LYS A 364 -9.63 15.19 -26.70
N CYS A 365 -9.33 16.48 -26.62
CA CYS A 365 -8.80 17.11 -25.42
C CYS A 365 -9.74 18.21 -24.92
N VAL A 366 -9.92 18.25 -23.60
CA VAL A 366 -10.57 19.34 -22.88
C VAL A 366 -9.47 20.25 -22.37
N VAL A 367 -9.63 21.57 -22.54
CA VAL A 367 -8.62 22.56 -22.19
C VAL A 367 -9.23 23.62 -21.29
N PHE A 368 -8.58 23.89 -20.16
CA PHE A 368 -8.90 24.97 -19.23
C PHE A 368 -7.70 25.93 -19.13
N PRO A 369 -7.71 27.03 -19.91
CA PRO A 369 -6.61 27.99 -19.91
C PRO A 369 -6.44 28.65 -18.55
N ALA A 370 -5.19 28.65 -18.04
CA ALA A 370 -4.79 29.29 -16.78
C ALA A 370 -5.62 28.91 -15.53
N ALA A 371 -6.24 27.72 -15.53
CA ALA A 371 -7.06 27.25 -14.42
C ALA A 371 -6.29 26.44 -13.38
N GLY A 372 -5.10 25.95 -13.72
CA GLY A 372 -4.30 25.09 -12.85
C GLY A 372 -3.45 25.86 -11.84
N PRO A 373 -2.75 25.14 -10.95
CA PRO A 373 -1.78 25.74 -10.04
C PRO A 373 -0.81 26.65 -10.79
N VAL A 374 -0.43 27.76 -10.16
CA VAL A 374 0.48 28.76 -10.74
C VAL A 374 0.03 29.33 -12.10
N GLY A 375 -1.28 29.25 -12.41
CA GLY A 375 -1.84 29.76 -13.67
C GLY A 375 -1.54 28.86 -14.87
N MET A 376 -1.26 27.57 -14.65
CA MET A 376 -1.02 26.61 -15.73
C MET A 376 -2.30 26.32 -16.53
N THR A 377 -2.14 26.04 -17.83
CA THR A 377 -3.24 25.50 -18.65
C THR A 377 -3.42 24.02 -18.32
N VAL A 378 -4.63 23.62 -17.94
CA VAL A 378 -4.98 22.23 -17.62
C VAL A 378 -5.59 21.55 -18.83
N LYS A 379 -5.10 20.36 -19.16
CA LYS A 379 -5.57 19.50 -20.26
C LYS A 379 -5.91 18.11 -19.75
N GLY A 380 -6.80 17.43 -20.45
CA GLY A 380 -7.17 16.04 -20.16
C GLY A 380 -8.17 15.51 -21.17
N ALA A 381 -8.42 14.21 -21.12
CA ALA A 381 -9.40 13.56 -22.00
C ALA A 381 -10.85 13.77 -21.55
N ASP A 382 -11.06 14.06 -20.26
CA ASP A 382 -12.38 14.12 -19.62
C ASP A 382 -12.56 15.42 -18.83
N ARG A 383 -13.67 16.13 -19.09
CA ARG A 383 -14.01 17.38 -18.42
C ARG A 383 -14.34 17.18 -16.94
N GLU A 384 -15.03 16.10 -16.59
CA GLU A 384 -15.42 15.80 -15.21
C GLU A 384 -14.19 15.50 -14.34
N VAL A 385 -13.21 14.78 -14.90
CA VAL A 385 -11.91 14.54 -14.24
C VAL A 385 -11.18 15.85 -13.97
N ILE A 386 -11.06 16.74 -14.97
CA ILE A 386 -10.42 18.04 -14.77
C ILE A 386 -11.18 18.88 -13.74
N ASN A 387 -12.51 18.93 -13.82
CA ASN A 387 -13.32 19.65 -12.84
C ASN A 387 -13.16 19.08 -11.43
N ALA A 388 -13.01 17.76 -11.28
CA ALA A 388 -12.74 17.13 -9.99
C ALA A 388 -11.37 17.54 -9.44
N TYR A 389 -10.34 17.54 -10.28
CA TYR A 389 -8.98 18.00 -9.93
C TYR A 389 -8.97 19.47 -9.49
N LEU A 390 -9.61 20.34 -10.26
CA LEU A 390 -9.67 21.78 -9.97
C LEU A 390 -10.49 22.15 -8.73
N ARG A 391 -11.32 21.24 -8.21
CA ARG A 391 -11.97 21.44 -6.89
C ARG A 391 -11.05 21.14 -5.72
N GLY A 392 -9.98 20.37 -5.95
CA GLY A 392 -8.99 20.00 -4.93
C GLY A 392 -7.76 20.91 -4.88
N THR A 393 -7.58 21.78 -5.88
CA THR A 393 -6.54 22.84 -5.91
C THR A 393 -7.01 24.06 -5.14
#